data_AF-A0A2V7RFY6-F1
#
_entry.id   AF-A0A2V7RFY6-F1
#
_cell.length_a   1.000
_cell.length_b   1.000
_cell.length_c   1.000
_cell.angle_alpha   90.00
_cell.angle_beta   90.00
_cell.angle_gamma   90.00
#
_symmetry.space_group_name_H-M   'P 1'
#
loop_
_entity.id
_entity.type
_entity.pdbx_description
1 polymer ?
#
loop_
_entity_poly.entity_id
_entity_poly.type
_entity_poly.pdbx_seq_one_letter_code
_entity_poly.pdbx_strand_id
1 'polypeptide(L)'
;MPLLRDAIARETARHSVRRIAREVSMSPNGLRDFLQGAAPRSPTRAKLEHWLAGRGPVTRPPNIGQFIRLLNELSRDLSARQTMQMGRQVADLLVESYEARSLSVPPWVQNLRRHYEAHDKAAGDVA
;
A
#
# COMPACT_ATOMS: atom_id res chain seq x y z
N MET A 1 -10.73 -3.93 -6.99
CA MET A 1 -11.61 -3.56 -5.84
C MET A 1 -11.50 -4.42 -4.58
N PRO A 2 -11.03 -5.69 -4.58
CA PRO A 2 -10.98 -6.49 -3.34
C PRO A 2 -10.18 -5.83 -2.20
N LEU A 3 -9.00 -5.28 -2.50
CA LEU A 3 -8.15 -4.66 -1.48
C LEU A 3 -8.79 -3.47 -0.75
N LEU A 4 -9.48 -2.59 -1.50
CA LEU A 4 -10.18 -1.44 -0.92
C LEU A 4 -11.34 -1.90 -0.02
N ARG A 5 -12.10 -2.90 -0.49
CA ARG A 5 -13.20 -3.50 0.25
C ARG A 5 -12.73 -4.17 1.52
N ASP A 6 -11.67 -4.98 1.45
CA ASP A 6 -11.11 -5.68 2.59
C ASP A 6 -10.57 -4.71 3.64
N ALA A 7 -9.94 -3.62 3.21
CA ALA A 7 -9.47 -2.58 4.11
C ALA A 7 -10.62 -1.91 4.87
N ILE A 8 -11.68 -1.55 4.16
CA ILE A 8 -12.85 -0.90 4.75
C ILE A 8 -13.64 -1.88 5.63
N ALA A 9 -13.72 -3.16 5.25
CA ALA A 9 -14.33 -4.21 6.05
C ALA A 9 -13.63 -4.37 7.41
N ARG A 10 -12.29 -4.36 7.42
CA ARG A 10 -11.50 -4.43 8.67
C ARG A 10 -11.75 -3.25 9.59
N GLU A 11 -11.73 -2.04 9.05
CA GLU A 11 -12.00 -0.83 9.84
C GLU A 11 -13.44 -0.80 10.37
N THR A 12 -14.38 -1.32 9.57
CA THR A 12 -15.78 -1.49 9.98
C THR A 12 -15.94 -2.54 11.07
N ALA A 13 -15.13 -3.60 11.08
CA ALA A 13 -15.13 -4.61 12.14
C ALA A 13 -14.52 -4.10 13.46
N ARG A 14 -13.52 -3.21 13.38
CA ARG A 14 -12.92 -2.52 14.56
C ARG A 14 -13.82 -1.43 15.14
N HIS A 15 -14.68 -0.88 14.28
CA HIS A 15 -15.59 0.20 14.62
C HIS A 15 -17.02 -0.23 14.28
N SER A 16 -17.87 0.70 13.86
CA SER A 16 -19.21 0.39 13.40
C SER A 16 -19.42 0.91 11.98
N VAL A 17 -20.26 0.24 11.20
CA VAL A 17 -20.66 0.64 9.85
C VAL A 17 -21.11 2.12 9.83
N ARG A 18 -21.91 2.53 10.82
CA ARG A 18 -22.41 3.91 10.91
C ARG A 18 -21.29 4.92 11.11
N ARG A 19 -20.31 4.59 11.96
CA ARG A 19 -19.15 5.46 12.19
C ARG A 19 -18.32 5.61 10.92
N ILE A 20 -17.96 4.50 10.28
CA ILE A 20 -17.15 4.54 9.04
C ILE A 20 -17.90 5.25 7.92
N ALA A 21 -19.19 5.00 7.75
CA ALA A 21 -20.00 5.67 6.74
C ALA A 21 -20.00 7.20 6.91
N ARG A 22 -20.12 7.67 8.17
CA ARG A 22 -20.00 9.11 8.49
C ARG A 22 -18.62 9.65 8.14
N GLU A 23 -17.55 8.95 8.49
CA GLU A 23 -16.18 9.38 8.18
C GLU A 23 -15.89 9.42 6.66
N VAL A 24 -16.45 8.49 5.88
CA VAL A 24 -16.34 8.47 4.41
C VAL A 24 -17.31 9.45 3.73
N SER A 25 -18.22 10.08 4.49
CA SER A 25 -19.32 10.89 3.95
C SER A 25 -20.24 10.10 2.99
N MET A 26 -20.69 8.94 3.45
CA MET A 26 -21.62 8.01 2.79
C MET A 26 -22.77 7.62 3.71
N SER A 27 -23.87 7.10 3.13
CA SER A 27 -24.94 6.51 3.94
C SER A 27 -24.50 5.13 4.49
N PRO A 28 -24.99 4.70 5.67
CA PRO A 28 -24.69 3.37 6.21
C PRO A 28 -25.11 2.23 5.27
N ASN A 29 -26.20 2.39 4.54
CA ASN A 29 -26.66 1.39 3.57
C ASN A 29 -25.70 1.34 2.36
N GLY A 30 -25.33 2.48 1.80
CA GLY A 30 -24.37 2.53 0.69
C GLY A 30 -23.00 1.93 1.06
N LEU A 31 -22.58 2.05 2.32
CA LEU A 31 -21.39 1.37 2.81
C LEU A 31 -21.58 -0.15 2.93
N ARG A 32 -22.74 -0.63 3.42
CA ARG A 32 -23.02 -2.08 3.47
C ARG A 32 -23.10 -2.69 2.08
N ASP A 33 -23.78 -2.05 1.15
CA ASP A 33 -23.89 -2.51 -0.24
C ASP A 33 -22.49 -2.58 -0.87
N PHE A 34 -21.68 -1.55 -0.63
CA PHE A 34 -20.27 -1.55 -1.04
C PHE A 34 -19.49 -2.68 -0.37
N LEU A 35 -19.74 -3.07 0.87
CA LEU A 35 -19.06 -4.21 1.50
C LEU A 35 -19.53 -5.57 0.93
N GLN A 36 -20.81 -5.68 0.57
CA GLN A 36 -21.45 -6.91 0.08
C GLN A 36 -21.19 -7.25 -1.38
N GLY A 37 -20.99 -6.25 -2.25
CA GLY A 37 -20.58 -6.54 -3.63
C GLY A 37 -20.61 -5.34 -4.55
N ALA A 38 -21.33 -4.28 -4.18
CA ALA A 38 -21.62 -3.18 -5.07
C ALA A 38 -20.34 -2.50 -5.57
N ALA A 39 -20.32 -2.20 -6.87
CA ALA A 39 -19.28 -1.39 -7.49
C ALA A 39 -19.59 0.09 -7.26
N PRO A 40 -18.74 0.85 -6.56
CA PRO A 40 -18.97 2.26 -6.34
C PRO A 40 -18.77 3.05 -7.65
N ARG A 41 -19.62 4.05 -7.89
CA ARG A 41 -19.39 5.04 -8.95
C ARG A 41 -18.11 5.84 -8.64
N SER A 42 -17.47 6.43 -9.67
CA SER A 42 -16.17 7.11 -9.52
C SER A 42 -16.08 8.10 -8.35
N PRO A 43 -17.09 8.96 -8.08
CA PRO A 43 -17.02 9.88 -6.93
C PRO A 43 -17.03 9.14 -5.58
N THR A 44 -17.84 8.09 -5.46
CA THR A 44 -17.89 7.25 -4.25
C THR A 44 -16.58 6.49 -4.06
N ARG A 45 -16.00 5.99 -5.15
CA ARG A 45 -14.70 5.33 -5.14
C ARG A 45 -13.60 6.29 -4.64
N ALA A 46 -13.54 7.51 -5.15
CA ALA A 46 -12.56 8.50 -4.73
C ALA A 46 -12.69 8.84 -3.23
N LYS A 47 -13.91 8.95 -2.68
CA LYS A 47 -14.14 9.13 -1.24
C LYS A 47 -13.58 7.97 -0.42
N LEU A 48 -13.85 6.74 -0.84
CA LEU A 48 -13.38 5.53 -0.16
C LEU A 48 -11.84 5.44 -0.18
N GLU A 49 -11.22 5.73 -1.32
CA GLU A 49 -9.75 5.72 -1.49
C GLU A 49 -9.08 6.85 -0.69
N HIS A 50 -9.61 8.07 -0.75
CA HIS A 50 -9.10 9.21 0.01
C HIS A 50 -9.24 8.99 1.51
N TRP A 51 -10.40 8.51 1.96
CA TRP A 51 -10.63 8.16 3.36
C TRP A 51 -9.63 7.10 3.83
N LEU A 52 -9.40 6.04 3.04
CA LEU A 52 -8.44 5.01 3.38
C LEU A 52 -7.00 5.54 3.45
N ALA A 53 -6.61 6.41 2.51
CA ALA A 53 -5.29 7.03 2.48
C ALA A 53 -5.03 7.94 3.71
N GLY A 54 -6.10 8.55 4.25
CA GLY A 54 -6.02 9.35 5.47
C GLY A 54 -6.06 8.56 6.79
N ARG A 55 -6.22 7.23 6.76
CA ARG A 55 -6.18 6.40 7.98
C ARG A 55 -4.74 6.22 8.43
N GLY A 56 -4.56 6.29 9.75
CA GLY A 56 -3.30 6.00 10.44
C GLY A 56 -2.77 4.58 10.18
N PRO A 57 -1.58 4.26 10.70
CA PRO A 57 -0.74 3.18 10.21
C PRO A 57 -1.49 1.86 10.04
N VAL A 58 -1.33 1.25 8.87
CA VAL A 58 -1.82 -0.10 8.59
C VAL A 58 -1.20 -1.02 9.65
N THR A 59 -2.05 -1.61 10.49
CA THR A 59 -1.62 -2.49 11.60
C THR A 59 -0.88 -3.74 11.14
N ARG A 60 -0.87 -4.02 9.84
CA ARG A 60 -0.17 -5.14 9.23
C ARG A 60 0.99 -4.59 8.39
N PRO A 61 2.18 -5.21 8.44
CA PRO A 61 3.26 -4.90 7.53
C PRO A 61 2.78 -4.96 6.06
N PRO A 62 3.19 -4.01 5.21
CA PRO A 62 2.95 -4.06 3.78
C PRO A 62 3.40 -5.40 3.17
N ASN A 63 2.65 -5.89 2.19
CA ASN A 63 3.06 -7.04 1.41
C ASN A 63 4.09 -6.60 0.36
N ILE A 64 5.32 -7.10 0.46
CA ILE A 64 6.43 -6.74 -0.44
C ILE A 64 6.10 -7.05 -1.90
N GLY A 65 5.45 -8.18 -2.19
CA GLY A 65 5.04 -8.53 -3.55
C GLY A 65 4.00 -7.56 -4.13
N GLN A 66 3.09 -7.03 -3.31
CA GLN A 66 2.15 -5.99 -3.74
C GLN A 66 2.87 -4.66 -4.03
N PHE A 67 3.86 -4.31 -3.21
CA PHE A 67 4.70 -3.14 -3.46
C PHE A 67 5.46 -3.27 -4.79
N ILE A 68 6.14 -4.40 -5.02
CA ILE A 68 6.89 -4.66 -6.26
C ILE A 68 5.95 -4.60 -7.47
N ARG A 69 4.76 -5.22 -7.37
CA ARG A 69 3.76 -5.17 -8.43
C ARG A 69 3.32 -3.74 -8.73
N LEU A 70 3.05 -2.92 -7.71
CA LEU A 70 2.66 -1.53 -7.89
C LEU A 70 3.80 -0.71 -8.50
N LEU A 71 5.04 -0.93 -8.04
CA LEU A 71 6.21 -0.27 -8.60
C LEU A 71 6.33 -0.56 -10.10
N ASN A 72 6.22 -1.83 -10.50
CA ASN A 72 6.24 -2.25 -11.91
C ASN A 72 5.08 -1.66 -12.72
N GLU A 73 3.92 -1.42 -12.09
CA GLU A 73 2.78 -0.78 -12.74
C GLU A 73 3.04 0.72 -12.97
N LEU A 74 3.64 1.40 -12.00
CA LEU A 74 4.02 2.82 -12.10
C LEU A 74 5.21 3.05 -13.04
N SER A 75 6.09 2.08 -13.18
CA SER A 75 7.32 2.16 -13.96
C SER A 75 7.22 1.47 -15.33
N ARG A 76 6.01 1.27 -15.86
CA ARG A 76 5.78 0.56 -17.13
C ARG A 76 6.60 1.06 -18.30
N ASP A 77 6.88 2.36 -18.34
CA ASP A 77 7.64 3.00 -19.42
C ASP A 77 9.16 3.03 -19.15
N LEU A 78 9.61 2.51 -18.01
CA LEU A 78 11.01 2.41 -17.62
C LEU A 78 11.59 1.04 -17.97
N SER A 79 12.89 1.01 -18.26
CA SER A 79 13.61 -0.27 -18.38
C SER A 79 13.59 -1.05 -17.06
N ALA A 80 13.81 -2.37 -17.13
CA ALA A 80 13.92 -3.21 -15.94
C ALA A 80 15.00 -2.70 -14.96
N ARG A 81 16.15 -2.25 -15.48
CA ARG A 81 17.23 -1.67 -14.66
C ARG A 81 16.78 -0.40 -13.93
N GLN A 82 16.10 0.51 -14.63
CA GLN A 82 15.58 1.74 -14.02
C GLN A 82 14.50 1.45 -12.97
N THR A 83 13.62 0.48 -13.23
CA THR A 83 12.60 0.03 -12.27
C THR A 83 13.24 -0.56 -11.01
N MET A 84 14.28 -1.39 -11.16
CA MET A 84 15.03 -1.92 -10.01
C MET A 84 15.72 -0.82 -9.21
N GLN A 85 16.37 0.13 -9.89
CA GLN A 85 17.02 1.27 -9.25
C GLN A 85 16.02 2.11 -8.45
N MET A 86 14.85 2.38 -9.03
CA MET A 86 13.76 3.08 -8.34
C MET A 86 13.31 2.32 -7.10
N GLY A 87 13.15 1.00 -7.19
CA GLY A 87 12.78 0.15 -6.06
C GLY A 87 13.80 0.19 -4.92
N ARG A 88 15.09 0.15 -5.25
CA ARG A 88 16.20 0.32 -4.30
C ARG A 88 16.15 1.68 -3.62
N GLN A 89 16.04 2.76 -4.39
CA GLN A 89 15.97 4.13 -3.87
C GLN A 89 14.79 4.31 -2.89
N VAL A 90 13.64 3.71 -3.18
CA VAL A 90 12.49 3.75 -2.25
C VAL A 90 12.79 2.95 -0.97
N ALA A 91 13.42 1.77 -1.09
CA ALA A 91 13.79 0.98 0.08
C ALA A 91 14.80 1.70 0.99
N ASP A 92 15.82 2.34 0.40
CA ASP A 92 16.84 3.11 1.11
C ASP A 92 16.21 4.33 1.79
N LEU A 93 15.38 5.10 1.08
CA LEU A 93 14.64 6.24 1.64
C LEU A 93 13.79 5.85 2.86
N LEU A 94 13.16 4.67 2.82
CA LEU A 94 12.39 4.18 3.97
C LEU A 94 13.29 3.91 5.17
N VAL A 95 14.43 3.24 4.98
CA VAL A 95 15.40 2.99 6.06
C VAL A 95 15.88 4.32 6.66
N GLU A 96 16.35 5.23 5.82
CA GLU A 96 16.82 6.56 6.22
C GLU A 96 15.75 7.33 7.01
N SER A 97 14.49 7.25 6.58
CA SER A 97 13.37 7.94 7.26
C SER A 97 13.09 7.42 8.67
N TYR A 98 13.29 6.11 8.92
CA TYR A 98 13.18 5.54 10.26
C TYR A 98 14.40 5.91 11.13
N GLU A 99 15.61 5.79 10.56
CA GLU A 99 16.86 6.12 11.26
C GLU A 99 16.95 7.59 11.65
N ALA A 100 16.56 8.51 10.76
CA ALA A 100 16.52 9.95 11.03
C ALA A 100 15.60 10.35 12.19
N ARG A 101 14.66 9.48 12.56
CA ARG A 101 13.74 9.65 13.68
C ARG A 101 14.12 8.80 14.89
N SER A 102 15.29 8.16 14.87
CA SER A 102 15.75 7.20 15.88
C SER A 102 14.74 6.07 16.14
N LEU A 103 13.99 5.67 15.11
CA LEU A 103 13.04 4.57 15.17
C LEU A 103 13.69 3.28 14.68
N SER A 104 13.34 2.16 15.31
CA SER A 104 13.74 0.83 14.82
C SER A 104 13.15 0.57 13.44
N VAL A 105 13.99 0.20 12.48
CA VAL A 105 13.56 -0.11 11.11
C VAL A 105 12.72 -1.40 11.11
N PRO A 106 11.46 -1.36 10.64
CA PRO A 106 10.59 -2.54 10.64
C PRO A 106 11.12 -3.70 9.77
N PRO A 107 10.86 -4.97 10.13
CA PRO A 107 11.36 -6.13 9.38
C PRO A 107 10.97 -6.14 7.90
N TRP A 108 9.79 -5.63 7.55
CA TRP A 108 9.35 -5.58 6.14
C TRP A 108 10.18 -4.61 5.29
N VAL A 109 10.68 -3.51 5.88
CA VAL A 109 11.57 -2.55 5.21
C VAL A 109 12.93 -3.19 4.97
N GLN A 110 13.46 -3.90 5.97
CA GLN A 110 14.71 -4.65 5.83
C GLN A 110 14.60 -5.75 4.77
N ASN A 111 13.47 -6.46 4.73
CA ASN A 111 13.19 -7.45 3.70
C ASN A 111 13.10 -6.82 2.30
N LEU A 112 12.49 -5.64 2.18
CA LEU A 112 12.40 -4.91 0.92
C LEU A 112 13.79 -4.49 0.43
N ARG A 113 14.64 -3.95 1.31
CA ARG A 113 16.03 -3.60 0.95
C ARG A 113 16.82 -4.82 0.50
N ARG A 114 16.75 -5.92 1.26
CA ARG A 114 17.40 -7.20 0.90
C ARG A 114 16.93 -7.74 -0.46
N HIS A 115 15.66 -7.58 -0.79
CA HIS A 115 15.14 -8.00 -2.09
C HIS A 115 15.86 -7.28 -3.23
N TYR A 116 16.01 -5.96 -3.16
CA TYR A 116 16.68 -5.19 -4.22
C TYR A 116 18.20 -5.35 -4.21
N GLU A 117 18.84 -5.53 -3.05
CA GLU A 117 20.28 -5.83 -2.96
C GLU A 117 20.64 -7.19 -3.59
N ALA A 118 19.80 -8.21 -3.40
CA ALA A 118 20.05 -9.55 -3.94
C ALA A 118 19.98 -9.58 -5.48
N HIS A 119 19.09 -8.79 -6.07
CA HIS A 119 18.94 -8.72 -7.53
C HIS A 119 20.06 -7.92 -8.20
N ASP A 120 20.63 -6.93 -7.51
CA ASP A 120 21.81 -6.18 -7.99
C ASP A 120 23.03 -7.11 -8.11
N LYS A 121 23.26 -7.97 -7.11
CA LYS A 121 24.33 -8.98 -7.13
C LYS A 121 24.14 -10.00 -8.27
N ALA A 122 22.92 -10.49 -8.46
CA ALA A 122 22.61 -11.43 -9.55
C ALA A 122 22.75 -10.80 -10.94
N ALA A 123 22.52 -9.49 -11.09
CA ALA A 123 22.72 -8.77 -12.34
C ALA A 123 24.20 -8.45 -12.61
N GLY A 124 25.02 -8.29 -11.56
CA GLY A 124 26.45 -8.05 -11.65
C GLY A 124 27.28 -9.28 -12.03
N ASP A 125 26.85 -10.49 -11.66
CA ASP A 125 27.53 -11.76 -12.00
C ASP A 125 27.34 -12.21 -13.47
N VAL A 126 26.51 -11.50 -14.25
CA VAL A 126 26.16 -11.87 -15.64
C VAL A 126 26.75 -10.89 -16.67
N ALA A 127 27.64 -9.98 -16.25
CA ALA A 127 28.32 -8.99 -17.09
C ALA A 127 29.83 -9.29 -17.19
#